data_AF-A0A3R6SFI2-F1
#
_entry.id   AF-A0A3R6SFI2-F1
#
_cell.length_a   1.000
_cell.length_b   1.000
_cell.length_c   1.000
_cell.angle_alpha   90.00
_cell.angle_beta   90.00
_cell.angle_gamma   90.00
#
_symmetry.space_group_name_H-M   'P 1'
#
loop_
_entity.id
_entity.type
_entity.pdbx_description
1 polymer ?
#
loop_
_entity_poly.entity_id
_entity_poly.type
_entity_poly.pdbx_seq_one_letter_code
_entity_poly.pdbx_strand_id
1 'polypeptide(L)'
;MTIQERIQTIVDKLFNGNKNQFAKAINEPPTSVNNILGSRQSVPSAKFLESIIHSIENINASWLLADIGNMLTEQKEEAIPIQNEYLMMVPLVNQYAQAGYMMGWADVAYIETLPKIPWIVDKEYKGKYISFEVRGDSMDDGMKHSYEQGDILLCREIGCDYWKSKLHINAWDAFVIVHKTDGIVLKQIVDHDVEKGIITCHSFNPIYPDFTVDLRDIAQLFNVVKQQKNK
;
A
#
# COMPACT_ATOMS: atom_id res chain seq x y z
N MET A 1 20.34 -17.86 -39.29
CA MET A 1 19.60 -19.14 -39.28
C MET A 1 18.37 -19.02 -40.18
N THR A 2 17.90 -20.12 -40.76
CA THR A 2 16.60 -20.16 -41.45
C THR A 2 15.46 -20.21 -40.43
N ILE A 3 14.23 -19.91 -40.85
CA ILE A 3 13.07 -19.99 -39.96
C ILE A 3 12.82 -21.44 -39.51
N GLN A 4 13.08 -22.43 -40.37
CA GLN A 4 13.00 -23.84 -40.04
C GLN A 4 14.05 -24.26 -39.00
N GLU A 5 15.29 -23.77 -39.11
CA GLU A 5 16.34 -24.00 -38.11
C GLU A 5 15.98 -23.41 -36.74
N ARG A 6 15.37 -22.22 -36.71
CA ARG A 6 14.89 -21.60 -35.47
C ARG A 6 13.74 -22.39 -34.85
N ILE A 7 12.78 -22.84 -35.65
CA ILE A 7 11.69 -23.71 -35.18
C ILE A 7 12.25 -25.05 -34.67
N GLN A 8 13.22 -25.65 -35.37
CA GLN A 8 13.88 -26.88 -34.91
C GLN A 8 14.63 -26.66 -33.58
N THR A 9 15.27 -25.50 -33.41
CA THR A 9 15.92 -25.13 -32.14
C THR A 9 14.94 -25.06 -30.98
N ILE A 10 13.71 -24.54 -31.21
CA ILE A 10 12.64 -24.54 -30.21
C ILE A 10 12.26 -25.98 -29.84
N VAL A 11 12.06 -26.85 -30.84
CA VAL A 11 11.72 -28.27 -30.62
C VAL A 11 12.81 -28.97 -29.81
N ASP A 12 14.07 -28.76 -30.14
CA ASP A 12 15.19 -29.43 -29.49
C ASP A 12 15.37 -28.96 -28.04
N LYS A 13 15.33 -27.63 -27.81
CA LYS A 13 15.59 -27.04 -26.49
C LYS A 13 14.40 -27.12 -25.53
N LEU A 14 13.18 -26.93 -26.01
CA LEU A 14 11.99 -26.83 -25.15
C LEU A 14 11.14 -28.11 -25.12
N PHE A 15 11.30 -28.99 -26.11
CA PHE A 15 10.52 -30.23 -26.23
C PHE A 15 11.39 -31.48 -26.37
N ASN A 16 12.69 -31.38 -26.05
CA ASN A 16 13.64 -32.50 -26.11
C ASN A 16 13.68 -33.21 -27.48
N GLY A 17 13.48 -32.47 -28.57
CA GLY A 17 13.43 -33.02 -29.93
C GLY A 17 12.09 -33.64 -30.32
N ASN A 18 11.09 -33.65 -29.43
CA ASN A 18 9.81 -34.31 -29.67
C ASN A 18 8.83 -33.43 -30.48
N LYS A 19 8.85 -33.61 -31.80
CA LYS A 19 7.98 -32.90 -32.76
C LYS A 19 6.48 -33.07 -32.48
N ASN A 20 6.06 -34.23 -31.96
CA ASN A 20 4.65 -34.48 -31.64
C ASN A 20 4.21 -33.71 -30.39
N GLN A 21 5.09 -33.56 -29.40
CA GLN A 21 4.81 -32.78 -28.20
C GLN A 21 4.77 -31.28 -28.53
N PHE A 22 5.69 -30.80 -29.37
CA PHE A 22 5.66 -29.45 -29.90
C PHE A 22 4.37 -29.15 -30.67
N ALA A 23 3.96 -30.05 -31.59
CA ALA A 23 2.71 -29.91 -32.35
C ALA A 23 1.49 -29.74 -31.44
N LYS A 24 1.40 -30.57 -30.38
CA LYS A 24 0.35 -30.46 -29.36
C LYS A 24 0.40 -29.13 -28.61
N ALA A 25 1.58 -28.67 -28.24
CA ALA A 25 1.76 -27.43 -27.47
C ALA A 25 1.29 -26.20 -28.24
N ILE A 26 1.53 -26.14 -29.56
CA ILE A 26 1.09 -25.04 -30.41
C ILE A 26 -0.30 -25.24 -31.04
N ASN A 27 -1.01 -26.31 -30.63
CA ASN A 27 -2.32 -26.70 -31.17
C ASN A 27 -2.34 -26.86 -32.71
N GLU A 28 -1.28 -27.42 -33.29
CA GLU A 28 -1.17 -27.69 -34.73
C GLU A 28 -1.09 -29.20 -35.01
N PRO A 29 -1.59 -29.67 -36.17
CA PRO A 29 -1.45 -31.07 -36.56
C PRO A 29 0.02 -31.50 -36.69
N PRO A 30 0.41 -32.72 -36.25
CA PRO A 30 1.77 -33.24 -36.44
C PRO A 30 2.22 -33.26 -37.91
N THR A 31 1.28 -33.41 -38.84
CA THR A 31 1.53 -33.34 -40.28
C THR A 31 2.04 -31.95 -40.71
N SER A 32 1.50 -30.87 -40.15
CA SER A 32 1.96 -29.50 -40.41
C SER A 32 3.40 -29.31 -39.96
N VAL A 33 3.74 -29.77 -38.75
CA VAL A 33 5.10 -29.71 -38.22
C VAL A 33 6.08 -30.53 -39.06
N ASN A 34 5.69 -31.75 -39.48
CA ASN A 34 6.54 -32.61 -40.32
C ASN A 34 6.73 -32.06 -41.74
N ASN A 35 5.76 -31.36 -42.30
CA ASN A 35 5.93 -30.70 -43.60
C ASN A 35 6.97 -29.57 -43.54
N ILE A 36 7.02 -28.85 -42.41
CA ILE A 36 7.93 -27.71 -42.18
C ILE A 36 9.33 -28.19 -41.76
N LEU A 37 9.43 -29.16 -40.85
CA LEU A 37 10.69 -29.63 -40.25
C LEU A 37 11.18 -30.98 -40.81
N GLY A 38 10.51 -31.50 -41.83
CA GLY A 38 10.91 -32.72 -42.55
C GLY A 38 11.68 -32.41 -43.82
N SER A 39 11.75 -33.38 -44.74
CA SER A 39 12.45 -33.25 -46.02
C SER A 39 11.84 -32.19 -46.94
N ARG A 40 10.55 -31.88 -46.78
CA ARG A 40 9.82 -30.93 -47.64
C ARG A 40 10.15 -29.46 -47.33
N GLN A 41 10.57 -29.15 -46.11
CA GLN A 41 10.91 -27.80 -45.63
C GLN A 41 9.94 -26.70 -46.08
N SER A 42 8.63 -26.96 -46.03
CA SER A 42 7.63 -25.97 -46.48
C SER A 42 7.73 -24.67 -45.69
N VAL A 43 7.48 -23.54 -46.37
CA VAL A 43 7.44 -22.22 -45.74
C VAL A 43 6.31 -22.18 -44.69
N PRO A 44 6.60 -21.86 -43.41
CA PRO A 44 5.58 -21.71 -42.39
C PRO A 44 4.59 -20.59 -42.73
N SER A 45 3.31 -20.81 -42.46
CA SER A 45 2.30 -19.76 -42.60
C SER A 45 2.38 -18.77 -41.44
N ALA A 46 1.88 -17.54 -41.62
CA ALA A 46 1.78 -16.55 -40.55
C ALA A 46 1.00 -17.10 -39.34
N LYS A 47 -0.12 -17.79 -39.58
CA LYS A 47 -0.92 -18.45 -38.54
C LYS A 47 -0.10 -19.46 -37.73
N PHE A 48 0.72 -20.27 -38.39
CA PHE A 48 1.57 -21.24 -37.69
C PHE A 48 2.61 -20.55 -36.78
N LEU A 49 3.20 -19.45 -37.26
CA LEU A 49 4.16 -18.65 -36.49
C LEU A 49 3.50 -17.94 -35.31
N GLU A 50 2.28 -17.43 -35.49
CA GLU A 50 1.46 -16.89 -34.40
C GLU A 50 1.15 -17.97 -33.35
N SER A 51 0.78 -19.19 -33.76
CA SER A 51 0.54 -20.29 -32.83
C SER A 51 1.77 -20.58 -31.96
N ILE A 52 2.98 -20.49 -32.52
CA ILE A 52 4.24 -20.64 -31.76
C ILE A 52 4.40 -19.50 -30.74
N ILE A 53 4.25 -18.25 -31.19
CA ILE A 53 4.46 -17.06 -30.35
C ILE A 53 3.47 -17.01 -29.17
N HIS A 54 2.22 -17.41 -29.39
CA HIS A 54 1.19 -17.35 -28.36
C HIS A 54 1.18 -18.56 -27.42
N SER A 55 1.64 -19.72 -27.87
CA SER A 55 1.51 -20.96 -27.09
C SER A 55 2.77 -21.32 -26.30
N ILE A 56 3.92 -20.73 -26.62
CA ILE A 56 5.18 -21.00 -25.94
C ILE A 56 5.58 -19.77 -25.14
N GLU A 57 5.68 -19.96 -23.83
CA GLU A 57 6.04 -18.89 -22.90
C GLU A 57 7.42 -18.30 -23.25
N ASN A 58 7.53 -16.97 -23.19
CA ASN A 58 8.76 -16.22 -23.34
C ASN A 58 9.47 -16.40 -24.70
N ILE A 59 8.79 -16.83 -25.76
CA ILE A 59 9.40 -16.82 -27.10
C ILE A 59 9.53 -15.40 -27.64
N ASN A 60 10.73 -15.05 -28.09
CA ASN A 60 11.00 -13.77 -28.73
C ASN A 60 10.59 -13.80 -30.22
N ALA A 61 9.56 -13.04 -30.58
CA ALA A 61 9.08 -12.93 -31.95
C ALA A 61 10.14 -12.35 -32.92
N SER A 62 10.94 -11.38 -32.48
CA SER A 62 12.01 -10.78 -33.30
C SER A 62 13.10 -11.79 -33.62
N TRP A 63 13.41 -12.69 -32.68
CA TRP A 63 14.33 -13.79 -32.93
C TRP A 63 13.72 -14.80 -33.91
N LEU A 64 12.49 -15.25 -33.67
CA LEU A 64 11.83 -16.27 -34.51
C LEU A 64 11.64 -15.80 -35.96
N LEU A 65 11.23 -14.55 -36.15
CA LEU A 65 10.89 -14.02 -37.47
C LEU A 65 12.11 -13.47 -38.22
N ALA A 66 13.03 -12.79 -37.52
CA ALA A 66 14.10 -12.01 -38.13
C ALA A 66 15.52 -12.37 -37.67
N ASP A 67 15.68 -13.38 -36.80
CA ASP A 67 16.97 -13.76 -36.19
C ASP A 67 17.61 -12.67 -35.32
N ILE A 68 16.78 -11.79 -34.72
CA ILE A 68 17.24 -10.66 -33.92
C ILE A 68 17.11 -10.96 -32.43
N GLY A 69 18.23 -10.93 -31.70
CA GLY A 69 18.28 -11.13 -30.25
C GLY A 69 18.35 -12.60 -29.83
N ASN A 70 17.87 -12.91 -28.63
CA ASN A 70 17.86 -14.28 -28.08
C ASN A 70 16.52 -14.98 -28.33
N MET A 71 16.54 -16.32 -28.38
CA MET A 71 15.35 -17.17 -28.56
C MET A 71 14.26 -16.93 -27.52
N LEU A 72 14.67 -16.81 -26.26
CA LEU A 72 13.78 -16.50 -25.16
C LEU A 72 13.92 -15.03 -24.80
N THR A 73 12.80 -14.36 -24.56
CA THR A 73 12.79 -13.07 -23.88
C THR A 73 13.25 -13.27 -22.44
N GLU A 74 14.15 -12.44 -21.95
CA GLU A 74 14.42 -12.37 -20.52
C GLU A 74 13.10 -12.03 -19.83
N GLN A 75 12.67 -12.85 -18.87
CA GLN A 75 11.62 -12.46 -17.93
C GLN A 75 12.17 -11.26 -17.16
N LYS A 76 11.88 -10.03 -17.62
CA LYS A 76 11.84 -8.91 -16.71
C LYS A 76 10.62 -9.18 -15.84
N GLU A 77 10.85 -9.66 -14.63
CA GLU A 77 9.87 -9.54 -13.56
C GLU A 77 9.53 -8.03 -13.47
N GLU A 78 8.43 -7.62 -14.13
CA GLU A 78 8.02 -6.22 -14.18
C GLU A 78 7.59 -5.69 -12.80
N ALA A 79 7.49 -6.58 -11.81
CA ALA A 79 7.33 -6.24 -10.41
C ALA A 79 8.23 -7.14 -9.56
N ILE A 80 9.27 -6.54 -8.98
CA ILE A 80 9.91 -7.10 -7.79
C ILE A 80 8.85 -6.96 -6.68
N PRO A 81 8.40 -8.03 -6.01
CA PRO A 81 7.58 -7.88 -4.81
C PRO A 81 8.35 -6.98 -3.85
N ILE A 82 7.73 -5.89 -3.39
CA ILE A 82 8.33 -4.95 -2.44
C ILE A 82 8.64 -5.76 -1.18
N GLN A 83 9.90 -6.16 -1.01
CA GLN A 83 10.31 -7.09 0.06
C GLN A 83 10.22 -6.47 1.46
N ASN A 84 9.99 -5.16 1.60
CA ASN A 84 9.97 -4.47 2.89
C ASN A 84 8.81 -3.48 3.01
N GLU A 85 7.58 -3.96 2.94
CA GLU A 85 6.48 -3.28 3.65
C GLU A 85 6.50 -3.76 5.10
N TYR A 86 6.92 -2.89 6.03
CA TYR A 86 6.84 -3.22 7.44
C TYR A 86 5.37 -3.17 7.85
N LEU A 87 4.87 -4.29 8.39
CA LEU A 87 3.51 -4.39 8.93
C LEU A 87 3.55 -4.06 10.42
N MET A 88 2.96 -2.93 10.80
CA MET A 88 2.88 -2.50 12.20
C MET A 88 1.48 -2.76 12.74
N MET A 89 1.37 -3.60 13.78
CA MET A 89 0.10 -3.86 14.47
C MET A 89 -0.15 -2.80 15.54
N VAL A 90 -1.11 -1.91 15.31
CA VAL A 90 -1.36 -0.72 16.16
C VAL A 90 -2.69 -0.87 16.90
N PRO A 91 -2.75 -0.63 18.22
CA PRO A 91 -4.02 -0.65 18.98
C PRO A 91 -5.02 0.37 18.43
N LEU A 92 -6.29 -0.01 18.33
CA LEU A 92 -7.39 0.81 17.83
C LEU A 92 -8.33 1.21 18.97
N VAL A 93 -8.46 2.51 19.18
CA VAL A 93 -9.49 3.15 19.99
C VAL A 93 -10.67 3.46 19.06
N ASN A 94 -11.62 2.54 19.00
CA ASN A 94 -12.88 2.73 18.29
C ASN A 94 -13.82 3.64 19.09
N GLN A 95 -14.94 4.04 18.48
CA GLN A 95 -15.92 4.93 19.12
C GLN A 95 -16.47 4.41 20.47
N TYR A 96 -16.53 3.09 20.66
CA TYR A 96 -17.02 2.46 21.90
C TYR A 96 -15.95 2.38 22.99
N ALA A 97 -14.67 2.39 22.61
CA ALA A 97 -13.53 2.28 23.51
C ALA A 97 -13.02 3.63 24.02
N GLN A 98 -13.49 4.77 23.47
CA GLN A 98 -13.02 6.11 23.84
C GLN A 98 -13.14 6.39 25.35
N ALA A 99 -14.28 6.09 25.96
CA ALA A 99 -14.50 6.32 27.39
C ALA A 99 -13.57 5.48 28.26
N GLY A 100 -13.41 4.19 27.94
CA GLY A 100 -12.48 3.30 28.64
C GLY A 100 -11.03 3.73 28.45
N TYR A 101 -10.66 4.19 27.25
CA TYR A 101 -9.33 4.72 26.97
C TYR A 101 -9.04 5.97 27.80
N MET A 102 -9.99 6.89 27.97
CA MET A 102 -9.79 8.04 28.87
C MET A 102 -9.61 7.67 30.34
N MET A 103 -10.14 6.54 30.79
CA MET A 103 -9.91 6.07 32.16
C MET A 103 -8.58 5.30 32.30
N GLY A 104 -8.13 4.64 31.24
CA GLY A 104 -6.98 3.73 31.22
C GLY A 104 -5.84 4.13 30.28
N TRP A 105 -5.73 5.38 29.84
CA TRP A 105 -4.74 5.81 28.83
C TRP A 105 -3.27 5.60 29.27
N ALA A 106 -3.03 5.62 30.58
CA ALA A 106 -1.74 5.34 31.19
C ALA A 106 -1.54 3.85 31.54
N ASP A 107 -2.60 3.04 31.44
CA ASP A 107 -2.58 1.62 31.77
C ASP A 107 -2.21 0.77 30.54
N VAL A 108 -0.98 0.25 30.57
CA VAL A 108 -0.46 -0.64 29.53
C VAL A 108 -1.31 -1.89 29.39
N ALA A 109 -1.82 -2.45 30.49
CA ALA A 109 -2.63 -3.66 30.45
C ALA A 109 -3.96 -3.40 29.73
N TYR A 110 -4.60 -2.25 29.97
CA TYR A 110 -5.81 -1.85 29.23
C TYR A 110 -5.52 -1.68 27.73
N ILE A 111 -4.45 -0.97 27.37
CA ILE A 111 -4.08 -0.76 25.96
C ILE A 111 -3.85 -2.09 25.23
N GLU A 112 -3.29 -3.09 25.89
CA GLU A 112 -3.08 -4.43 25.32
C GLU A 112 -4.39 -5.18 25.02
N THR A 113 -5.48 -4.87 25.73
CA THR A 113 -6.80 -5.45 25.45
C THR A 113 -7.48 -4.89 24.20
N LEU A 114 -7.02 -3.74 23.71
CA LEU A 114 -7.60 -3.11 22.53
C LEU A 114 -7.33 -3.96 21.27
N PRO A 115 -8.31 -4.02 20.34
CA PRO A 115 -8.08 -4.65 19.05
C PRO A 115 -6.91 -3.96 18.34
N LYS A 116 -6.06 -4.73 17.65
CA LYS A 116 -4.95 -4.19 16.87
C LYS A 116 -5.25 -4.30 15.38
N ILE A 117 -4.90 -3.27 14.63
CA ILE A 117 -5.06 -3.22 13.18
C ILE A 117 -3.71 -3.08 12.47
N PRO A 118 -3.54 -3.69 11.28
CA PRO A 118 -2.29 -3.60 10.54
C PRO A 118 -2.17 -2.27 9.80
N TRP A 119 -1.01 -1.64 9.89
CA TRP A 119 -0.60 -0.52 9.06
C TRP A 119 0.61 -0.89 8.22
N ILE A 120 0.49 -0.69 6.90
CA ILE A 120 1.62 -0.76 5.98
C ILE A 120 2.41 0.53 6.08
N VAL A 121 3.68 0.41 6.48
CA VAL A 121 4.62 1.51 6.65
C VAL A 121 5.94 1.26 5.90
N ASP A 122 6.58 2.37 5.51
CA ASP A 122 7.84 2.42 4.77
C ASP A 122 9.07 2.05 5.63
N LYS A 123 8.94 2.11 6.95
CA LYS A 123 9.96 1.73 7.92
C LYS A 123 9.34 1.39 9.27
N GLU A 124 10.09 0.67 10.10
CA GLU A 124 9.73 0.53 11.51
C GLU A 124 9.84 1.90 12.22
N TYR A 125 8.71 2.41 12.67
CA TYR A 125 8.65 3.70 13.34
C TYR A 125 8.98 3.57 14.83
N LYS A 126 9.87 4.43 15.32
CA LYS A 126 10.17 4.55 16.76
C LYS A 126 9.18 5.50 17.42
N GLY A 127 8.44 5.01 18.42
CA GLY A 127 7.51 5.78 19.25
C GLY A 127 6.26 5.00 19.61
N LYS A 128 5.40 5.60 20.44
CA LYS A 128 4.08 5.04 20.76
C LYS A 128 3.09 5.44 19.67
N TYR A 129 2.46 4.44 19.06
CA TYR A 129 1.43 4.63 18.05
C TYR A 129 0.11 4.07 18.56
N ILE A 130 -0.97 4.82 18.32
CA ILE A 130 -2.34 4.42 18.59
C ILE A 130 -3.17 4.82 17.38
N SER A 131 -4.15 3.99 17.04
CA SER A 131 -5.14 4.31 16.04
C SER A 131 -6.42 4.80 16.68
N PHE A 132 -7.02 5.83 16.09
CA PHE A 132 -8.29 6.40 16.53
C PHE A 132 -9.29 6.34 15.39
N GLU A 133 -10.50 5.88 15.69
CA GLU A 133 -11.65 6.04 14.80
C GLU A 133 -12.21 7.46 14.96
N VAL A 134 -12.40 8.15 13.84
CA VAL A 134 -12.96 9.50 13.80
C VAL A 134 -14.44 9.45 14.17
N ARG A 135 -14.84 10.32 15.09
CA ARG A 135 -16.22 10.46 15.56
C ARG A 135 -16.72 11.89 15.34
N GLY A 136 -17.89 12.02 14.72
CA GLY A 136 -18.50 13.29 14.37
C GLY A 136 -17.94 13.90 13.09
N ASP A 137 -18.43 15.08 12.74
CA ASP A 137 -18.24 15.78 11.46
C ASP A 137 -17.43 17.09 11.61
N SER A 138 -16.88 17.35 12.80
CA SER A 138 -16.16 18.61 13.07
C SER A 138 -14.90 18.80 12.21
N MET A 139 -14.37 17.73 11.62
CA MET A 139 -13.22 17.78 10.72
C MET A 139 -13.59 17.39 9.29
N ASP A 140 -14.89 17.43 8.98
CA ASP A 140 -15.45 17.15 7.66
C ASP A 140 -15.96 18.47 7.03
N ASP A 141 -15.21 18.96 6.05
CA ASP A 141 -15.54 20.13 5.22
C ASP A 141 -16.04 19.71 3.81
N GLY A 142 -16.28 18.41 3.59
CA GLY A 142 -16.70 17.84 2.31
C GLY A 142 -15.59 17.77 1.24
N MET A 143 -14.35 18.13 1.58
CA MET A 143 -13.21 18.03 0.66
C MET A 143 -12.45 16.71 0.84
N LYS A 144 -11.61 16.36 -0.14
CA LYS A 144 -10.82 15.11 -0.11
C LYS A 144 -9.89 14.98 1.10
N HIS A 145 -9.48 16.09 1.70
CA HIS A 145 -8.58 16.13 2.85
C HIS A 145 -9.31 16.08 4.20
N SER A 146 -10.65 16.06 4.18
CA SER A 146 -11.49 15.92 5.38
C SER A 146 -11.19 14.64 6.15
N TYR A 147 -11.48 14.69 7.44
CA TYR A 147 -11.54 13.54 8.32
C TYR A 147 -13.01 13.22 8.60
N GLU A 148 -13.52 12.22 7.90
CA GLU A 148 -14.93 11.83 7.91
C GLU A 148 -15.19 10.84 9.05
N GLN A 149 -16.43 10.79 9.52
CA GLN A 149 -16.83 9.84 10.56
C GLN A 149 -16.54 8.39 10.13
N GLY A 150 -15.91 7.63 11.03
CA GLY A 150 -15.52 6.24 10.79
C GLY A 150 -14.13 6.08 10.17
N ASP A 151 -13.50 7.15 9.67
CA ASP A 151 -12.11 7.11 9.23
C ASP A 151 -11.20 6.61 10.35
N ILE A 152 -10.15 5.86 9.98
CA ILE A 152 -9.18 5.35 10.95
C ILE A 152 -7.86 6.09 10.77
N LEU A 153 -7.38 6.67 11.87
CA LEU A 153 -6.15 7.46 11.89
C LEU A 153 -5.00 6.64 12.47
N LEU A 154 -3.82 6.76 11.88
CA LEU A 154 -2.56 6.35 12.52
C LEU A 154 -1.97 7.57 13.20
N CYS A 155 -1.87 7.54 14.53
CA CYS A 155 -1.42 8.67 15.33
C CYS A 155 -0.14 8.33 16.08
N ARG A 156 0.81 9.27 16.09
CA ARG A 156 2.07 9.17 16.83
C ARG A 156 2.01 10.04 18.07
N GLU A 157 2.34 9.49 19.23
CA GLU A 157 2.35 10.25 20.48
C GLU A 157 3.46 11.31 20.46
N ILE A 158 3.10 12.52 20.89
CA ILE A 158 4.02 13.59 21.22
C ILE A 158 4.20 13.55 22.74
N GLY A 159 5.35 13.08 23.20
CA GLY A 159 5.66 13.03 24.63
C GLY A 159 5.54 14.40 25.30
N CYS A 160 5.05 14.43 26.55
CA CYS A 160 4.78 15.66 27.28
C CYS A 160 6.01 16.54 27.50
N ASP A 161 7.21 15.95 27.53
CA ASP A 161 8.48 16.69 27.60
C ASP A 161 8.68 17.66 26.41
N TYR A 162 8.10 17.34 25.25
CA TYR A 162 8.20 18.18 24.05
C TYR A 162 7.21 19.34 24.04
N TRP A 163 6.20 19.33 24.91
CA TRP A 163 5.14 20.35 24.94
C TRP A 163 5.64 21.70 25.46
N LYS A 164 6.78 21.72 26.17
CA LYS A 164 7.46 22.94 26.64
C LYS A 164 8.23 23.68 25.52
N SER A 165 8.15 23.19 24.30
CA SER A 165 8.79 23.76 23.12
C SER A 165 7.78 23.91 21.99
N LYS A 166 8.11 24.70 20.96
CA LYS A 166 7.17 24.91 19.84
C LYS A 166 6.92 23.58 19.12
N LEU A 167 5.72 23.05 19.31
CA LEU A 167 5.18 21.90 18.56
C LEU A 167 5.29 22.15 17.05
N HIS A 168 5.61 21.10 16.28
CA HIS A 168 5.68 21.19 14.82
C HIS A 168 4.28 21.16 14.18
N ILE A 169 3.45 22.13 14.53
CA ILE A 169 2.05 22.23 14.08
C ILE A 169 1.91 22.40 12.56
N ASN A 170 2.95 22.90 11.89
CA ASN A 170 2.97 23.05 10.43
C ASN A 170 3.43 21.79 9.69
N ALA A 171 3.87 20.75 10.41
CA ALA A 171 4.30 19.48 9.81
C ALA A 171 3.13 18.49 9.67
N TRP A 172 2.02 18.71 10.36
CA TRP A 172 0.85 17.83 10.38
C TRP A 172 -0.44 18.64 10.39
N ASP A 173 -1.41 18.22 9.59
CA ASP A 173 -2.67 18.96 9.44
C ASP A 173 -3.64 18.79 10.61
N ALA A 174 -3.55 17.66 11.33
CA ALA A 174 -4.47 17.34 12.42
C ALA A 174 -3.79 16.61 13.58
N PHE A 175 -4.39 16.78 14.75
CA PHE A 175 -3.93 16.26 16.03
C PHE A 175 -5.10 15.63 16.78
N VAL A 176 -4.82 14.50 17.44
CA VAL A 176 -5.74 13.90 18.41
C VAL A 176 -5.35 14.42 19.79
N ILE A 177 -6.31 15.06 20.45
CA ILE A 177 -6.17 15.67 21.77
C ILE A 177 -7.01 14.84 22.75
N VAL A 178 -6.33 14.16 23.68
CA VAL A 178 -6.98 13.41 24.76
C VAL A 178 -7.03 14.32 25.98
N HIS A 179 -8.20 14.90 26.24
CA HIS A 179 -8.41 15.73 27.44
C HIS A 179 -8.55 14.84 28.68
N LYS A 180 -8.14 15.34 29.84
CA LYS A 180 -8.28 14.60 31.11
C LYS A 180 -9.74 14.37 31.51
N THR A 181 -10.65 15.24 31.09
CA THR A 181 -12.07 15.23 31.48
C THR A 181 -13.07 15.32 30.34
N ASP A 182 -12.71 15.93 29.21
CA ASP A 182 -13.71 16.47 28.26
C ASP A 182 -13.88 15.61 27.01
N GLY A 183 -13.13 14.52 26.91
CA GLY A 183 -13.19 13.65 25.74
C GLY A 183 -11.88 13.59 24.96
N ILE A 184 -11.99 12.88 23.85
CA ILE A 184 -10.97 12.80 22.81
C ILE A 184 -11.51 13.57 21.61
N VAL A 185 -10.73 14.52 21.09
CA VAL A 185 -11.13 15.33 19.94
C VAL A 185 -10.05 15.32 18.86
N LEU A 186 -10.47 15.38 17.62
CA LEU A 186 -9.62 15.59 16.45
C LEU A 186 -9.74 17.05 16.01
N LYS A 187 -8.62 17.77 15.97
CA LYS A 187 -8.56 19.19 15.59
C LYS A 187 -7.26 19.50 14.88
N GLN A 188 -7.27 20.56 14.07
CA GLN A 188 -6.03 21.22 13.67
C GLN A 188 -5.55 22.09 14.84
N ILE A 189 -4.23 22.15 15.07
CA ILE A 189 -3.65 23.12 16.01
C ILE A 189 -3.10 24.28 15.17
N VAL A 190 -3.70 25.46 15.30
CA VAL A 190 -3.35 26.64 14.50
C VAL A 190 -2.39 27.58 15.23
N ASP A 191 -2.37 27.51 16.57
CA ASP A 191 -1.39 28.23 17.39
C ASP A 191 -1.01 27.46 18.65
N HIS A 192 0.17 27.77 19.18
CA HIS A 192 0.71 27.25 20.43
C HIS A 192 1.52 28.33 21.14
N ASP A 193 0.95 28.88 22.20
CA ASP A 193 1.60 29.78 23.15
C ASP A 193 2.40 28.93 24.15
N VAL A 194 3.71 28.82 23.91
CA VAL A 194 4.62 27.97 24.71
C VAL A 194 4.78 28.51 26.13
N GLU A 195 4.73 29.83 26.32
CA GLU A 195 4.92 30.44 27.64
C GLU A 195 3.72 30.16 28.56
N LYS A 196 2.51 30.23 28.00
CA LYS A 196 1.28 29.91 28.75
C LYS A 196 0.93 28.43 28.71
N GLY A 197 1.53 27.67 27.81
CA GLY A 197 1.19 26.26 27.57
C GLY A 197 -0.21 26.10 26.99
N ILE A 198 -0.62 26.99 26.09
CA ILE A 198 -1.97 26.99 25.50
C ILE A 198 -1.89 26.67 24.01
N ILE A 199 -2.75 25.78 23.54
CA ILE A 199 -2.95 25.51 22.11
C ILE A 199 -4.30 26.05 21.65
N THR A 200 -4.34 26.56 20.42
CA THR A 200 -5.57 26.98 19.74
C THR A 200 -5.96 25.92 18.73
N CYS A 201 -7.16 25.37 18.91
CA CYS A 201 -7.68 24.25 18.15
C CYS A 201 -8.75 24.72 17.16
N HIS A 202 -8.59 24.34 15.90
CA HIS A 202 -9.47 24.68 14.79
C HIS A 202 -10.15 23.44 14.22
N SER A 203 -11.39 23.60 13.80
CA SER A 203 -12.20 22.60 13.12
C SER A 203 -12.27 22.92 11.64
N PHE A 204 -12.06 21.95 10.75
CA PHE A 204 -12.23 22.18 9.31
C PHE A 204 -13.67 22.55 8.96
N ASN A 205 -14.64 21.96 9.68
CA ASN A 205 -16.04 22.28 9.53
C ASN A 205 -16.34 23.63 10.23
N PRO A 206 -16.73 24.70 9.50
CA PRO A 206 -16.89 26.05 10.05
C PRO A 206 -18.03 26.21 11.07
N ILE A 207 -18.92 25.22 11.18
CA ILE A 207 -20.00 25.22 12.18
C ILE A 207 -19.41 25.10 13.60
N TYR A 208 -18.23 24.51 13.73
CA TYR A 208 -17.55 24.31 15.00
C TYR A 208 -16.53 25.43 15.24
N PRO A 209 -16.73 26.28 16.26
CA PRO A 209 -15.83 27.39 16.52
C PRO A 209 -14.48 26.93 17.07
N ASP A 210 -13.49 27.78 16.90
CA ASP A 210 -12.17 27.61 17.51
C ASP A 210 -12.27 27.69 19.03
N PHE A 211 -11.42 26.94 19.70
CA PHE A 211 -11.29 26.96 21.15
C PHE A 211 -9.83 26.79 21.56
N THR A 212 -9.53 27.20 22.79
CA THR A 212 -8.21 27.04 23.38
C THR A 212 -8.21 25.96 24.44
N VAL A 213 -7.08 25.27 24.59
CA VAL A 213 -6.89 24.23 25.61
C VAL A 213 -5.55 24.44 26.28
N ASP A 214 -5.53 24.30 27.61
CA ASP A 214 -4.31 24.26 28.39
C ASP A 214 -3.66 22.88 28.27
N LEU A 215 -2.37 22.84 27.90
CA LEU A 215 -1.60 21.61 27.80
C LEU A 215 -1.53 20.86 29.13
N ARG A 216 -1.73 21.53 30.27
CA ARG A 216 -1.84 20.88 31.59
C ARG A 216 -3.11 20.06 31.74
N ASP A 217 -4.16 20.33 30.96
CA ASP A 217 -5.42 19.58 31.00
C ASP A 217 -5.47 18.45 29.96
N ILE A 218 -4.42 18.34 29.13
CA ILE A 218 -4.25 17.27 28.15
C ILE A 218 -3.53 16.09 28.81
N ALA A 219 -4.10 14.90 28.65
CA ALA A 219 -3.51 13.64 29.10
C ALA A 219 -2.49 13.12 28.07
N GLN A 220 -2.86 13.14 26.79
CA GLN A 220 -1.99 12.74 25.68
C GLN A 220 -2.29 13.58 24.43
N LEU A 221 -1.26 13.79 23.62
CA LEU A 221 -1.33 14.53 22.37
C LEU A 221 -0.69 13.70 21.27
N PHE A 222 -1.34 13.63 20.11
CA PHE A 222 -0.82 12.89 18.98
C PHE A 222 -0.90 13.68 17.69
N ASN A 223 0.12 13.59 16.84
CA ASN A 223 0.02 14.03 15.45
C ASN A 223 -0.52 12.90 14.55
N VAL A 224 -1.38 13.25 13.60
CA VAL A 224 -1.91 12.31 12.61
C VAL A 224 -0.84 12.09 11.53
N VAL A 225 -0.43 10.84 11.32
CA VAL A 225 0.62 10.45 10.35
C VAL A 225 0.01 9.92 9.06
N LYS A 226 -1.09 9.18 9.18
CA LYS A 226 -1.78 8.55 8.04
C LYS A 226 -3.27 8.42 8.34
N GLN A 227 -4.08 8.49 7.30
CA GLN A 227 -5.53 8.30 7.35
C GLN A 227 -5.91 7.14 6.44
N GLN A 228 -6.79 6.28 6.92
CA GLN A 228 -7.46 5.24 6.15
C GLN A 228 -8.95 5.58 6.10
N LYS A 229 -9.43 5.89 4.90
CA LYS A 229 -10.85 6.16 4.65
C LYS A 229 -11.68 4.90 4.88
N ASN A 230 -12.76 5.02 5.66
CA ASN A 230 -13.74 3.95 5.78
C ASN A 230 -14.59 3.92 4.50
N LYS A 231 -14.50 2.84 3.72
CA LYS A 231 -15.22 2.69 2.44
C LYS A 231 -16.40 1.74 2.60
#